data_AF-A0A962V335-F1
#
_entry.id   AF-A0A962V335-F1
#
_cell.length_a   1.000
_cell.length_b   1.000
_cell.length_c   1.000
_cell.angle_alpha   90.00
_cell.angle_beta   90.00
_cell.angle_gamma   90.00
#
_symmetry.space_group_name_H-M   'P 1'
#
loop_
_entity.id
_entity.type
_entity.pdbx_description
1 polymer ?
#
loop_
_entity_poly.entity_id
_entity_poly.type
_entity_poly.pdbx_seq_one_letter_code
_entity_poly.pdbx_strand_id
1 'polypeptide(L)'
;RKALAAPVRTALLKGRANYLCRHRLDLARAGGVVKNRNLINQLLRIQDWSGRTRSGDVSEVTDVPEDSSVWPRVTSTAENCLGQNCPQLNECFVLKARRQAMEADILVINHHLFCADMVIKDEGFGEILPGADAFIIDEAHHLLEVASQFFGQSISTYQLTDLAHDISIEQQRDAADFVVLTEHAEG
;
A
#
# COMPACT_ATOMS: atom_id res chain seq x y z
N ARG A 1 6.42 -17.14 22.90
CA ARG A 1 5.97 -16.92 24.30
C ARG A 1 6.70 -17.75 25.37
N LYS A 2 7.29 -18.91 25.09
CA LYS A 2 8.06 -19.71 26.10
C LYS A 2 9.55 -19.36 26.24
N ALA A 3 10.11 -18.55 25.34
CA ALA A 3 11.56 -18.26 25.32
C ALA A 3 11.96 -16.99 26.11
N LEU A 4 11.03 -16.07 26.36
CA LEU A 4 11.28 -14.82 27.08
C LEU A 4 10.50 -14.87 28.40
N ALA A 5 11.22 -14.92 29.52
CA ALA A 5 10.66 -14.96 30.88
C ALA A 5 10.08 -13.62 31.37
N ALA A 6 9.85 -12.67 30.47
CA ALA A 6 9.25 -11.36 30.73
C ALA A 6 8.02 -11.15 29.83
N PRO A 7 7.00 -10.39 30.27
CA PRO A 7 5.83 -10.08 29.45
C PRO A 7 6.18 -9.06 28.35
N VAL A 8 6.79 -9.53 27.27
CA VAL A 8 7.12 -8.72 26.10
C VAL A 8 5.91 -8.63 25.16
N ARG A 9 5.48 -7.41 24.82
CA ARG A 9 4.45 -7.16 23.80
C ARG A 9 5.08 -7.22 22.42
N THR A 10 4.58 -8.14 21.60
CA THR A 10 5.06 -8.34 20.24
C THR A 10 3.94 -7.99 19.26
N ALA A 11 4.25 -7.28 18.17
CA ALA A 11 3.30 -7.01 17.09
C ALA A 11 3.91 -7.33 15.71
N LEU A 12 3.03 -7.63 14.75
CA LEU A 12 3.36 -7.81 13.34
C LEU A 12 2.61 -6.74 12.55
N LEU A 13 3.33 -5.92 11.79
CA LEU A 13 2.76 -4.90 10.94
C LEU A 13 3.18 -5.11 9.49
N LYS A 14 2.19 -5.26 8.61
CA LYS A 14 2.37 -5.41 7.16
C LYS A 14 1.86 -4.18 6.40
N GLY A 15 2.07 -4.15 5.09
CA GLY A 15 1.45 -3.13 4.23
C GLY A 15 -0.06 -3.27 4.17
N ARG A 16 -0.79 -2.16 3.96
CA ARG A 16 -2.26 -2.11 3.90
C ARG A 16 -2.91 -3.08 2.91
N ALA A 17 -2.21 -3.44 1.83
CA ALA A 17 -2.67 -4.44 0.85
C ALA A 17 -2.77 -5.85 1.43
N ASN A 18 -2.12 -6.11 2.58
CA ASN A 18 -2.18 -7.37 3.31
C ASN A 18 -3.36 -7.43 4.29
N TYR A 19 -4.16 -6.36 4.39
CA TYR A 19 -5.31 -6.32 5.28
C TYR A 19 -6.61 -6.13 4.49
N LEU A 20 -7.64 -6.85 4.91
CA LEU A 20 -8.99 -6.66 4.40
C LEU A 20 -9.47 -5.24 4.70
N CYS A 21 -10.05 -4.59 3.70
CA CYS A 21 -10.76 -3.33 3.84
C CYS A 21 -12.27 -3.61 3.83
N ARG A 22 -12.92 -3.57 5.00
CA ARG A 22 -14.36 -3.83 5.13
C ARG A 22 -15.21 -2.94 4.21
N HIS A 23 -14.84 -1.66 4.09
CA HIS A 23 -15.55 -0.73 3.22
C HIS A 23 -15.47 -1.16 1.75
N ARG A 24 -14.29 -1.58 1.28
CA ARG A 24 -14.12 -2.04 -0.11
C ARG A 24 -14.76 -3.40 -0.35
N LEU A 25 -14.79 -4.27 0.65
CA LEU A 25 -15.60 -5.50 0.61
C LEU A 25 -17.09 -5.18 0.41
N ASP A 26 -17.63 -4.20 1.14
CA ASP A 26 -19.04 -3.77 0.97
C ASP A 26 -19.28 -3.21 -0.43
N LEU A 27 -18.39 -2.37 -0.95
CA LEU A 27 -18.47 -1.84 -2.31
C LEU A 27 -18.37 -2.96 -3.36
N ALA A 28 -17.48 -3.94 -3.18
CA ALA A 28 -17.34 -5.07 -4.08
C ALA A 28 -18.60 -5.93 -4.14
N ARG A 29 -19.34 -6.02 -3.02
CA ARG A 29 -20.63 -6.72 -2.93
C ARG A 29 -21.76 -5.92 -3.56
N ALA A 30 -21.87 -4.64 -3.24
CA ALA A 30 -22.92 -3.75 -3.75
C ALA A 30 -22.76 -3.48 -5.24
N GLY A 31 -21.52 -3.47 -5.73
CA GLY A 31 -21.17 -3.05 -7.08
C GLY A 31 -21.68 -3.92 -8.21
N GLY A 32 -22.29 -5.09 -7.98
CA GLY A 32 -23.00 -5.90 -9.00
C GLY A 32 -22.22 -6.32 -10.26
N VAL A 33 -20.95 -5.92 -10.40
CA VAL A 33 -20.16 -5.96 -11.65
C VAL A 33 -19.34 -7.24 -11.77
N VAL A 34 -19.35 -8.11 -10.75
CA VAL A 34 -18.68 -9.39 -10.84
C VAL A 34 -19.51 -10.37 -11.67
N LYS A 35 -19.39 -10.29 -13.00
CA LYS A 35 -20.01 -11.26 -13.93
C LYS A 35 -19.35 -12.65 -13.89
N ASN A 36 -18.22 -12.77 -13.20
CA ASN A 36 -17.45 -14.01 -13.12
C ASN A 36 -17.85 -14.83 -11.88
N ARG A 37 -18.44 -16.01 -12.11
CA ARG A 37 -18.86 -16.95 -11.06
C ARG A 37 -17.73 -17.34 -10.10
N ASN A 38 -16.50 -17.47 -10.59
CA ASN A 38 -15.34 -17.79 -9.74
C ASN A 38 -15.04 -16.66 -8.75
N LEU A 39 -15.05 -15.42 -9.23
CA LEU A 39 -14.78 -14.24 -8.40
C LEU A 39 -15.91 -14.00 -7.39
N ILE A 40 -17.16 -14.30 -7.73
CA ILE A 40 -18.29 -14.31 -6.78
C ILE A 40 -18.01 -15.32 -5.65
N ASN A 41 -17.63 -16.56 -5.98
CA ASN A 41 -17.35 -17.58 -4.98
C ASN A 41 -16.21 -17.17 -4.05
N GLN A 42 -15.14 -16.58 -4.58
CA GLN A 42 -14.04 -16.06 -3.76
C GLN A 42 -14.48 -14.91 -2.86
N LEU A 43 -15.30 -13.98 -3.36
CA LEU A 43 -15.84 -12.88 -2.57
C LEU A 43 -16.71 -13.38 -1.41
N LEU A 44 -17.54 -14.41 -1.65
CA LEU A 44 -18.34 -15.05 -0.60
C LEU A 44 -17.46 -15.70 0.48
N ARG A 45 -16.39 -16.41 0.08
CA ARG A 45 -15.42 -16.99 1.04
C ARG A 45 -14.76 -15.91 1.90
N ILE A 46 -14.33 -14.81 1.27
CA ILE A 46 -13.72 -13.67 1.97
C ILE A 46 -14.74 -13.02 2.91
N GLN A 47 -16.00 -12.91 2.50
CA GLN A 47 -17.07 -12.39 3.35
C GLN A 47 -17.27 -13.25 4.60
N ASP A 48 -17.39 -14.58 4.43
CA ASP A 48 -17.57 -15.50 5.56
C ASP A 48 -16.35 -15.49 6.50
N TRP A 49 -15.14 -15.34 5.96
CA TRP A 49 -13.93 -15.19 6.75
C TRP A 49 -13.87 -13.83 7.46
N SER A 50 -14.33 -12.75 6.83
CA SER A 50 -14.26 -11.38 7.38
C SER A 50 -14.98 -11.22 8.73
N GLY A 51 -16.04 -11.99 8.96
CA GLY A 51 -16.78 -12.01 10.23
C GLY A 51 -16.10 -12.79 11.35
N ARG A 52 -15.05 -13.57 11.04
CA ARG A 52 -14.35 -14.45 11.98
C ARG A 52 -12.93 -13.97 12.31
N THR A 53 -12.26 -13.29 11.37
CA THR A 53 -10.90 -12.81 11.57
C THR A 53 -10.82 -11.70 12.62
N ARG A 54 -9.75 -11.74 13.43
CA ARG A 54 -9.43 -10.69 14.42
C ARG A 54 -8.40 -9.69 13.92
N SER A 55 -7.55 -10.11 12.98
CA SER A 55 -6.43 -9.33 12.45
C SER A 55 -6.79 -8.70 11.10
N GLY A 56 -7.65 -9.35 10.31
CA GLY A 56 -7.93 -8.98 8.93
C GLY A 56 -6.80 -9.27 7.95
N ASP A 57 -5.77 -10.03 8.36
CA ASP A 57 -4.65 -10.40 7.51
C ASP A 57 -5.10 -11.39 6.43
N VAL A 58 -4.98 -11.00 5.16
CA VAL A 58 -5.48 -11.80 4.03
C VAL A 58 -4.74 -13.13 3.89
N SER A 59 -3.52 -13.27 4.44
CA SER A 59 -2.80 -14.54 4.47
C SER A 59 -3.47 -15.61 5.34
N GLU A 60 -4.45 -15.25 6.18
CA GLU A 60 -5.30 -16.21 6.89
C GLU A 60 -6.26 -16.94 5.94
N VAL A 61 -6.46 -16.46 4.71
CA VAL A 61 -7.38 -17.02 3.72
C VAL A 61 -6.63 -17.98 2.80
N THR A 62 -6.64 -19.27 3.12
CA THR A 62 -5.96 -20.30 2.31
C THR A 62 -6.78 -20.77 1.11
N ASP A 63 -8.09 -20.55 1.12
CA ASP A 63 -9.03 -21.03 0.10
C ASP A 63 -9.18 -20.09 -1.12
N VAL A 64 -8.42 -19.00 -1.17
CA VAL A 64 -8.40 -18.05 -2.29
C VAL A 64 -6.96 -17.87 -2.75
N PRO A 65 -6.65 -18.04 -4.05
CA PRO A 65 -5.30 -17.84 -4.56
C PRO A 65 -4.77 -16.43 -4.26
N GLU A 66 -3.51 -16.32 -3.85
CA GLU A 66 -2.86 -15.04 -3.49
C GLU A 66 -2.79 -14.07 -4.69
N ASP A 67 -2.72 -14.58 -5.90
CA ASP A 67 -2.70 -13.82 -7.17
C ASP A 67 -4.11 -13.45 -7.68
N SER A 68 -5.16 -13.79 -6.92
CA SER A 68 -6.52 -13.53 -7.36
C SER A 68 -6.81 -12.03 -7.52
N SER A 69 -7.45 -11.69 -8.65
CA SER A 69 -8.00 -10.36 -8.93
C SER A 69 -9.10 -9.89 -7.95
N VAL A 70 -9.50 -10.73 -6.99
CA VAL A 70 -10.41 -10.32 -5.90
C VAL A 70 -9.70 -9.43 -4.89
N TRP A 71 -8.41 -9.65 -4.64
CA TRP A 71 -7.69 -8.95 -3.56
C TRP A 71 -7.64 -7.43 -3.75
N PRO A 72 -7.33 -6.88 -4.94
CA PRO A 72 -7.36 -5.43 -5.15
C PRO A 72 -8.76 -4.82 -4.97
N ARG A 73 -9.83 -5.62 -5.03
CA ARG A 73 -11.22 -5.18 -4.84
C ARG A 73 -11.62 -5.12 -3.38
N VAL A 74 -10.97 -5.89 -2.50
CA VAL A 74 -11.34 -6.00 -1.08
C VAL A 74 -10.25 -5.48 -0.14
N THR A 75 -9.06 -5.15 -0.64
CA THR A 75 -7.95 -4.50 0.09
C THR A 75 -7.79 -3.07 -0.39
N SER A 76 -6.99 -2.25 0.29
CA SER A 76 -6.80 -0.82 -0.04
C SER A 76 -5.33 -0.46 -0.32
N THR A 77 -5.12 0.58 -1.13
CA THR A 77 -3.82 1.22 -1.40
C THR A 77 -3.75 2.59 -0.71
N ALA A 78 -2.60 3.27 -0.81
CA ALA A 78 -2.43 4.60 -0.25
C ALA A 78 -3.38 5.60 -0.94
N GLU A 79 -3.53 5.49 -2.26
CA GLU A 79 -4.35 6.43 -3.04
C GLU A 79 -5.85 6.20 -2.87
N ASN A 80 -6.30 4.97 -2.67
CA ASN A 80 -7.74 4.63 -2.68
C ASN A 80 -8.39 4.53 -1.28
N CYS A 81 -7.64 4.82 -0.22
CA CYS A 81 -8.14 4.73 1.14
C CYS A 81 -8.74 6.06 1.58
N LEU A 82 -9.94 6.00 2.17
CA LEU A 82 -10.66 7.19 2.65
C LEU A 82 -10.10 7.78 3.96
N GLY A 83 -9.12 7.12 4.59
CA GLY A 83 -8.51 7.59 5.83
C GLY A 83 -9.55 7.85 6.93
N GLN A 84 -9.51 9.04 7.52
CA GLN A 84 -10.43 9.46 8.59
C GLN A 84 -11.90 9.53 8.15
N ASN A 85 -12.17 9.70 6.85
CA ASN A 85 -13.53 9.76 6.31
C ASN A 85 -14.12 8.36 6.03
N CYS A 86 -13.40 7.28 6.37
CA CYS A 86 -13.86 5.92 6.12
C CYS A 86 -15.03 5.55 7.06
N PRO A 87 -16.19 5.10 6.52
CA PRO A 87 -17.32 4.64 7.37
C PRO A 87 -16.98 3.45 8.28
N GLN A 88 -15.98 2.65 7.88
CA GLN A 88 -15.53 1.45 8.57
C GLN A 88 -14.28 1.70 9.44
N LEU A 89 -13.99 2.96 9.80
CA LEU A 89 -12.76 3.34 10.52
C LEU A 89 -12.61 2.63 11.87
N ASN A 90 -13.70 2.50 12.63
CA ASN A 90 -13.68 1.90 13.97
C ASN A 90 -13.29 0.41 13.96
N GLU A 91 -13.58 -0.28 12.86
CA GLU A 91 -13.29 -1.70 12.67
C GLU A 91 -12.16 -1.91 11.63
N CYS A 92 -11.38 -0.86 11.35
CA CYS A 92 -10.31 -0.90 10.36
C CYS A 92 -9.12 -1.72 10.87
N PHE A 93 -8.85 -2.83 10.19
CA PHE A 93 -7.75 -3.75 10.52
C PHE A 93 -6.37 -3.10 10.42
N VAL A 94 -6.13 -2.25 9.41
CA VAL A 94 -4.86 -1.51 9.27
C VAL A 94 -4.65 -0.57 10.45
N LEU A 95 -5.68 0.16 10.88
CA LEU A 95 -5.59 1.09 12.01
C LEU A 95 -5.36 0.34 13.32
N LYS A 96 -6.05 -0.80 13.50
CA LYS A 96 -5.86 -1.68 14.66
C LYS A 96 -4.43 -2.24 14.72
N ALA A 97 -3.91 -2.74 13.60
CA ALA A 97 -2.54 -3.24 13.50
C ALA A 97 -1.50 -2.14 13.79
N ARG A 98 -1.71 -0.93 13.26
CA ARG A 98 -0.85 0.24 13.56
C ARG A 98 -0.85 0.59 15.05
N ARG A 99 -2.03 0.66 15.71
CA ARG A 99 -2.10 0.91 17.16
C ARG A 99 -1.34 -0.15 17.95
N GLN A 100 -1.52 -1.42 17.61
CA GLN A 100 -0.78 -2.52 18.25
C GLN A 100 0.73 -2.41 18.01
N ALA A 101 1.15 -1.97 16.83
CA ALA A 101 2.55 -1.74 16.52
C ALA A 101 3.16 -0.61 17.36
N MET A 102 2.43 0.49 17.58
CA MET A 102 2.88 1.61 18.41
C MET A 102 3.05 1.24 19.90
N GLU A 103 2.34 0.21 20.37
CA GLU A 103 2.41 -0.27 21.76
C GLU A 103 3.36 -1.47 21.94
N ALA A 104 4.02 -1.92 20.86
CA ALA A 104 4.85 -3.12 20.89
C ALA A 104 6.25 -2.82 21.41
N ASP A 105 6.76 -3.72 22.26
CA ASP A 105 8.16 -3.71 22.70
C ASP A 105 9.06 -4.41 21.64
N ILE A 106 8.50 -5.34 20.87
CA ILE A 106 9.14 -5.94 19.69
C ILE A 106 8.17 -5.87 18.49
N LEU A 107 8.58 -5.19 17.43
CA LEU A 107 7.80 -5.04 16.21
C LEU A 107 8.47 -5.77 15.05
N VAL A 108 7.71 -6.62 14.36
CA VAL A 108 8.13 -7.27 13.12
C VAL A 108 7.41 -6.60 11.95
N ILE A 109 8.17 -6.20 10.93
CA ILE A 109 7.69 -5.57 9.70
C ILE A 109 8.38 -6.17 8.48
N ASN A 110 7.84 -5.93 7.29
CA ASN A 110 8.55 -6.22 6.05
C ASN A 110 9.50 -5.07 5.66
N HIS A 111 10.48 -5.37 4.80
CA HIS A 111 11.45 -4.38 4.33
C HIS A 111 10.80 -3.18 3.62
N HIS A 112 9.70 -3.39 2.89
CA HIS A 112 8.97 -2.28 2.27
C HIS A 112 8.44 -1.26 3.28
N LEU A 113 7.93 -1.71 4.44
CA LEU A 113 7.47 -0.79 5.48
C LEU A 113 8.63 -0.05 6.14
N PHE A 114 9.75 -0.73 6.35
CA PHE A 114 10.96 -0.12 6.89
C PHE A 114 11.45 1.00 5.97
N CYS A 115 11.61 0.73 4.67
CA CYS A 115 12.04 1.74 3.70
C CYS A 115 11.02 2.89 3.56
N ALA A 116 9.72 2.59 3.55
CA ALA A 116 8.68 3.61 3.48
C ALA A 116 8.70 4.56 4.69
N ASP A 117 8.89 4.02 5.91
CA ASP A 117 9.00 4.84 7.13
C ASP A 117 10.24 5.73 7.10
N MET A 118 11.37 5.23 6.59
CA MET A 118 12.59 6.03 6.45
C MET A 118 12.40 7.22 5.50
N VAL A 119 11.76 7.01 4.34
CA VAL A 119 11.48 8.09 3.37
C VAL A 119 10.57 9.15 3.99
N ILE A 120 9.49 8.73 4.65
CA ILE A 120 8.52 9.65 5.25
C ILE A 120 9.15 10.48 6.39
N LYS A 121 10.05 9.87 7.18
CA LYS A 121 10.80 10.57 8.21
C LYS A 121 11.78 11.59 7.63
N ASP A 122 12.43 11.28 6.52
CA ASP A 122 13.32 12.21 5.82
C ASP A 122 12.57 13.43 5.27
N GLU A 123 11.36 13.21 4.73
CA GLU A 123 10.48 14.28 4.24
C GLU A 123 9.76 15.06 5.37
N GLY A 124 9.85 14.61 6.63
CA GLY A 124 9.26 15.26 7.80
C GLY A 124 7.74 15.06 7.97
N PHE A 125 7.12 14.14 7.23
CA PHE A 125 5.67 13.93 7.22
C PHE A 125 5.21 12.79 8.16
N GLY A 126 5.44 12.95 9.47
CA GLY A 126 4.94 12.03 10.49
C GLY A 126 5.69 10.69 10.57
N GLU A 127 5.17 9.75 11.36
CA GLU A 127 5.82 8.45 11.60
C GLU A 127 4.81 7.31 11.41
N ILE A 128 5.22 6.25 10.69
CA ILE A 128 4.42 5.03 10.53
C ILE A 128 4.75 4.04 11.65
N LEU A 129 6.03 4.00 12.04
CA LEU A 129 6.58 3.06 13.02
C LEU A 129 6.99 3.81 14.29
N PRO A 130 6.87 3.17 15.48
CA PRO A 130 7.41 3.74 16.71
C PRO A 130 8.93 3.89 16.61
N GLY A 131 9.51 4.80 17.41
CA GLY A 131 10.95 4.85 17.61
C GLY A 131 11.49 3.51 18.13
N ALA A 132 12.65 3.10 17.64
CA ALA A 132 13.30 1.85 18.04
C ALA A 132 14.75 2.10 18.44
N ASP A 133 15.18 1.46 19.53
CA ASP A 133 16.58 1.53 20.00
C ASP A 133 17.53 0.68 19.15
N ALA A 134 17.00 -0.35 18.48
CA ALA A 134 17.75 -1.25 17.62
C ALA A 134 16.89 -1.83 16.51
N PHE A 135 17.51 -2.08 15.35
CA PHE A 135 16.90 -2.76 14.21
C PHE A 135 17.63 -4.09 13.96
N ILE A 136 16.86 -5.17 13.81
CA ILE A 136 17.37 -6.48 13.40
C ILE A 136 16.85 -6.73 11.99
N ILE A 137 17.75 -6.83 11.03
CA ILE A 137 17.41 -7.04 9.63
C ILE A 137 17.74 -8.48 9.30
N ASP A 138 16.70 -9.27 9.12
CA ASP A 138 16.83 -10.62 8.63
C ASP A 138 16.98 -10.60 7.10
N GLU A 139 17.77 -11.52 6.54
CA GLU A 139 18.07 -11.57 5.11
C GLU A 139 18.44 -10.21 4.49
N ALA A 140 19.34 -9.48 5.16
CA ALA A 140 19.74 -8.11 4.82
C ALA A 140 20.22 -7.92 3.37
N HIS A 141 20.57 -8.99 2.67
CA HIS A 141 20.91 -8.95 1.26
C HIS A 141 19.73 -8.47 0.37
N HIS A 142 18.48 -8.76 0.74
CA HIS A 142 17.30 -8.25 0.04
C HIS A 142 17.00 -6.78 0.32
N LEU A 143 17.54 -6.21 1.40
CA LEU A 143 17.25 -4.83 1.78
C LEU A 143 17.73 -3.83 0.74
N LEU A 144 18.92 -4.05 0.15
CA LEU A 144 19.48 -3.14 -0.85
C LEU A 144 18.59 -3.02 -2.08
N GLU A 145 18.03 -4.14 -2.52
CA GLU A 145 17.11 -4.18 -3.67
C GLU A 145 15.84 -3.37 -3.38
N VAL A 146 15.21 -3.58 -2.22
CA VAL A 146 14.01 -2.84 -1.81
C VAL A 146 14.33 -1.36 -1.61
N ALA A 147 15.44 -1.02 -0.95
CA ALA A 147 15.86 0.36 -0.73
C ALA A 147 16.08 1.09 -2.05
N SER A 148 16.65 0.43 -3.06
CA SER A 148 16.85 1.02 -4.39
C SER A 148 15.54 1.41 -5.07
N GLN A 149 14.43 0.74 -4.78
CA GLN A 149 13.11 1.11 -5.31
C GLN A 149 12.51 2.34 -4.61
N PHE A 150 12.82 2.55 -3.33
CA PHE A 150 12.28 3.66 -2.54
C PHE A 150 13.13 4.93 -2.61
N PHE A 151 14.47 4.78 -2.62
CA PHE A 151 15.41 5.89 -2.69
C PHE A 151 15.92 6.15 -4.12
N GLY A 152 15.71 5.21 -5.03
CA GLY A 152 16.05 5.39 -6.44
C GLY A 152 15.00 6.21 -7.16
N GLN A 153 15.44 7.21 -7.91
CA GLN A 153 14.58 7.89 -8.87
C GLN A 153 14.65 7.15 -10.21
N SER A 154 13.50 6.70 -10.71
CA SER A 154 13.39 6.12 -12.06
C SER A 154 12.60 7.05 -12.95
N ILE A 155 13.14 7.35 -14.13
CA ILE A 155 12.45 8.09 -15.18
C ILE A 155 12.11 7.10 -16.29
N SER A 156 10.83 6.92 -16.58
CA SER A 156 10.38 6.07 -17.69
C SER A 156 10.25 6.88 -18.99
N THR A 157 10.40 6.21 -20.14
CA THR A 157 10.17 6.81 -21.46
C THR A 157 8.77 7.38 -21.59
N TYR A 158 7.78 6.74 -20.95
CA TYR A 158 6.40 7.23 -20.93
C TYR A 158 6.30 8.59 -20.22
N GLN A 159 6.88 8.73 -19.02
CA GLN A 159 6.90 10.00 -18.30
C GLN A 159 7.62 11.11 -19.07
N LEU A 160 8.70 10.78 -19.79
CA LEU A 160 9.40 11.75 -20.65
C LEU A 160 8.53 12.19 -21.83
N THR A 161 7.80 11.26 -22.44
CA THR A 161 6.93 11.55 -23.59
C THR A 161 5.72 12.38 -23.16
N ASP A 162 5.13 12.06 -22.01
CA ASP A 162 4.00 12.78 -21.43
C ASP A 162 4.41 14.21 -21.06
N LEU A 163 5.57 14.39 -20.40
CA LEU A 163 6.13 15.70 -20.09
C LEU A 163 6.42 16.52 -21.36
N ALA A 164 6.99 15.91 -22.40
CA ALA A 164 7.23 16.59 -23.68
C ALA A 164 5.93 17.05 -24.35
N HIS A 165 4.88 16.24 -24.25
CA HIS A 165 3.56 16.57 -24.76
C HIS A 165 2.91 17.72 -23.97
N ASP A 166 2.97 17.68 -22.63
CA ASP A 166 2.48 18.76 -21.78
C ASP A 166 3.19 20.09 -22.04
N ILE A 167 4.53 20.06 -22.22
CA ILE A 167 5.32 21.24 -22.61
C ILE A 167 4.86 21.78 -23.97
N SER A 168 4.60 20.91 -24.95
CA SER A 168 4.13 21.31 -26.29
C SER A 168 2.74 21.96 -26.24
N ILE A 169 1.82 21.39 -25.45
CA ILE A 169 0.49 21.96 -25.23
C ILE A 169 0.58 23.33 -24.56
N GLU A 170 1.42 23.47 -23.53
CA GLU A 170 1.55 24.74 -22.83
C GLU A 170 2.26 25.80 -23.68
N GLN A 171 3.25 25.42 -24.51
CA GLN A 171 3.84 26.31 -25.51
C GLN A 171 2.80 26.84 -26.49
N GLN A 172 1.88 26.00 -26.96
CA GLN A 172 0.79 26.44 -27.84
C GLN A 172 -0.20 27.39 -27.15
N ARG A 173 -0.32 27.32 -25.82
CA ARG A 173 -1.21 28.18 -25.02
C ARG A 173 -0.60 29.52 -24.66
N ASP A 174 0.65 29.53 -24.20
CA ASP A 174 1.31 30.72 -23.63
C ASP A 174 2.31 31.40 -24.58
N ALA A 175 2.72 30.75 -25.67
CA ALA A 175 3.71 31.25 -26.62
C ALA A 175 3.25 31.11 -28.08
N ALA A 176 2.02 31.53 -28.39
CA ALA A 176 1.49 31.54 -29.76
C ALA A 176 2.36 32.33 -30.78
N ASP A 177 3.29 33.17 -30.31
CA ASP A 177 4.14 34.03 -31.14
C ASP A 177 5.56 33.49 -31.41
N PHE A 178 5.96 32.31 -30.89
CA PHE A 178 7.32 31.76 -31.07
C PHE A 178 7.39 30.63 -32.11
N VAL A 179 7.13 30.98 -33.38
CA VAL A 179 7.12 30.07 -34.55
C VAL A 179 8.47 29.35 -34.78
N VAL A 180 9.58 29.90 -34.29
CA VAL A 180 10.94 29.41 -34.60
C VAL A 180 11.30 28.11 -33.86
N LEU A 181 10.65 27.79 -32.74
CA LEU A 181 10.96 26.55 -31.98
C LEU A 181 10.13 25.35 -32.49
N THR A 182 8.94 25.58 -33.02
CA THR A 182 8.05 24.54 -33.53
C THR A 182 8.64 23.83 -34.76
N GLU A 183 9.31 24.58 -35.64
CA GLU A 183 9.96 24.03 -36.84
C GLU A 183 11.18 23.14 -36.53
N HIS A 184 11.79 23.26 -35.35
CA HIS A 184 12.95 22.45 -34.95
C HIS A 184 12.59 21.24 -34.08
N ALA A 185 11.37 21.14 -33.55
CA ALA A 185 10.92 20.01 -32.74
C ALA A 185 10.35 18.85 -33.59
N GLU A 186 9.98 19.11 -34.85
CA GLU A 186 9.41 18.13 -35.78
C GLU A 186 10.46 17.51 -36.73
N GLY A 187 11.75 17.82 -36.54
CA GLY A 187 12.88 17.36 -37.35
C GLY A 187 13.73 16.27 -36.70
#